data_AF-A0A2T3NWC1-F1
#
_entry.id   AF-A0A2T3NWC1-F1
#
_cell.length_a   1.000
_cell.length_b   1.000
_cell.length_c   1.000
_cell.angle_alpha   90.00
_cell.angle_beta   90.00
_cell.angle_gamma   90.00
#
_symmetry.space_group_name_H-M   'P 1'
#
loop_
_entity.id
_entity.type
_entity.pdbx_description
1 polymer ?
#
loop_
_entity_poly.entity_id
_entity_poly.type
_entity_poly.pdbx_seq_one_letter_code
_entity_poly.pdbx_strand_id
1 'polypeptide(L)'
;MISFLFVCSGLLLLLAVSLSSVPLLFVSLFFIYKLVYAPTLGLANSIAMAHVENREKFFPIIRIGGTVGWIFAATVISLLKAETTATPFIISGVVSIVSGIIFFFILPYTPPAAKNSTFNWRDVVGVDSFKALNVEGSGFKVFITTCFFATMLSTLYDQYAPLYFHSAGLERTAAYMSIGQISEVLVMALIPLLCLRFNLKTLMTFGLLSIVICNGEFSGNIFKRSVHQECDCRRRAFAAGK
;
A
#
# COMPACT_ATOMS: atom_id res chain seq x y z
N MET A 1 0.95 -7.78 21.49
CA MET A 1 1.18 -8.53 20.22
C MET A 1 1.69 -7.62 19.10
N ILE A 2 0.98 -6.54 18.75
CA ILE A 2 1.40 -5.65 17.66
C ILE A 2 2.80 -5.04 17.85
N SER A 3 3.13 -4.58 19.06
CA SER A 3 4.45 -4.05 19.40
C SER A 3 5.59 -5.04 19.13
N PHE A 4 5.38 -6.32 19.45
CA PHE A 4 6.37 -7.38 19.21
C PHE A 4 6.62 -7.59 17.71
N LEU A 5 5.55 -7.57 16.89
CA LEU A 5 5.66 -7.70 15.44
C LEU A 5 6.43 -6.52 14.82
N PHE A 6 6.20 -5.29 15.30
CA PHE A 6 6.92 -4.10 14.83
C PHE A 6 8.42 -4.11 15.18
N VAL A 7 8.77 -4.54 16.41
CA VAL A 7 10.17 -4.67 16.82
C VAL A 7 10.86 -5.80 16.06
N CYS A 8 10.22 -6.98 15.95
CA CYS A 8 10.77 -8.13 15.25
C CYS A 8 10.97 -7.84 13.76
N SER A 9 9.99 -7.24 13.09
CA SER A 9 10.10 -6.84 11.68
C SER A 9 11.21 -5.79 11.47
N GLY A 10 11.34 -4.80 12.35
CA GLY A 10 12.43 -3.81 12.27
C GLY A 10 13.82 -4.43 12.41
N LEU A 11 14.00 -5.35 13.36
CA LEU A 11 15.26 -6.09 13.54
C LEU A 11 15.59 -6.97 12.32
N LEU A 12 14.61 -7.70 11.80
CA LEU A 12 14.79 -8.54 10.61
C LEU A 12 15.20 -7.71 9.38
N LEU A 13 14.64 -6.51 9.24
CA LEU A 13 14.94 -5.62 8.12
C LEU A 13 16.35 -5.02 8.23
N LEU A 14 16.80 -4.62 9.43
CA LEU A 14 18.18 -4.18 9.66
C LEU A 14 19.20 -5.30 9.44
N LEU A 15 18.85 -6.53 9.84
CA LEU A 15 19.66 -7.72 9.58
C LEU A 15 19.75 -8.02 8.08
N ALA A 16 18.64 -7.90 7.35
CA ALA A 16 18.62 -8.10 5.90
C ALA A 16 19.55 -7.11 5.19
N VAL A 17 19.53 -5.82 5.56
CA VAL A 17 20.43 -4.80 4.98
C VAL A 17 21.91 -5.14 5.22
N SER A 18 22.22 -5.66 6.42
CA SER A 18 23.59 -6.02 6.82
C SER A 18 24.13 -7.23 6.04
N LEU A 19 23.24 -8.12 5.58
CA LEU A 19 23.54 -9.32 4.80
C LEU A 19 23.31 -9.15 3.30
N SER A 20 23.31 -7.89 2.81
CA SER A 20 23.11 -7.56 1.39
C SER A 20 24.18 -8.14 0.44
N SER A 21 25.32 -8.61 0.97
CA SER A 21 26.37 -9.28 0.20
C SER A 21 26.00 -10.70 -0.28
N VAL A 22 24.98 -11.34 0.32
CA VAL A 22 24.52 -12.69 -0.05
C VAL A 22 23.06 -12.63 -0.52
N PRO A 23 22.81 -12.61 -1.85
CA PRO A 23 21.47 -12.38 -2.40
C PRO A 23 20.38 -13.33 -1.89
N LEU A 24 20.71 -14.61 -1.71
CA LEU A 24 19.74 -15.64 -1.30
C LEU A 24 19.33 -15.48 0.18
N LEU A 25 20.25 -15.05 1.04
CA LEU A 25 19.96 -14.72 2.44
C LEU A 25 19.16 -13.41 2.55
N PHE A 26 19.51 -12.41 1.75
CA PHE A 26 18.76 -11.16 1.69
C PHE A 26 17.29 -11.40 1.32
N VAL A 27 17.02 -12.15 0.25
CA VAL A 27 15.65 -12.42 -0.21
C VAL A 27 14.86 -13.22 0.81
N SER A 28 15.45 -14.25 1.42
CA SER A 28 14.76 -15.07 2.43
C SER A 28 14.43 -14.29 3.70
N LEU A 29 15.36 -13.47 4.20
CA LEU A 29 15.10 -12.58 5.34
C LEU A 29 14.04 -11.54 5.03
N PHE A 30 14.06 -10.96 3.81
CA PHE A 30 13.05 -9.99 3.40
C PHE A 30 11.66 -10.63 3.29
N PHE A 31 11.57 -11.87 2.83
CA PHE A 31 10.33 -12.64 2.81
C PHE A 31 9.80 -12.88 4.23
N ILE A 32 10.66 -13.30 5.16
CA ILE A 32 10.28 -13.48 6.57
C ILE A 32 9.83 -12.15 7.19
N TYR A 33 10.53 -11.05 6.91
CA TYR A 33 10.12 -9.70 7.31
C TYR A 33 8.70 -9.39 6.81
N LYS A 34 8.39 -9.67 5.53
CA LYS A 34 7.05 -9.43 4.97
C LYS A 34 5.98 -10.29 5.64
N LEU A 35 6.27 -11.55 6.00
CA LEU A 35 5.34 -12.40 6.73
C LEU A 35 5.03 -11.86 8.13
N VAL A 36 6.04 -11.34 8.84
CA VAL A 36 5.87 -10.75 10.18
C VAL A 36 5.15 -9.40 10.11
N TYR A 37 5.44 -8.59 9.09
CA TYR A 37 4.87 -7.26 8.92
C TYR A 37 3.44 -7.28 8.35
N ALA A 38 3.11 -8.16 7.40
CA ALA A 38 1.80 -8.21 6.75
C ALA A 38 0.58 -8.20 7.70
N PRO A 39 0.51 -9.02 8.78
CA PRO A 39 -0.65 -9.01 9.68
C PRO A 39 -0.78 -7.71 10.48
N THR A 40 0.29 -6.92 10.62
CA THR A 40 0.26 -5.67 11.41
C THR A 40 -0.69 -4.64 10.82
N LEU A 41 -0.82 -4.58 9.49
CA LEU A 41 -1.72 -3.63 8.81
C LEU A 41 -3.18 -3.88 9.18
N GLY A 42 -3.61 -5.14 9.12
CA GLY A 42 -4.97 -5.54 9.48
C GLY A 42 -5.25 -5.41 10.98
N LEU A 43 -4.28 -5.77 11.82
CA LEU A 43 -4.38 -5.64 13.28
C LEU A 43 -4.46 -4.17 13.70
N ALA A 44 -3.62 -3.29 13.17
CA ALA A 44 -3.63 -1.87 13.48
C ALA A 44 -4.98 -1.24 13.13
N ASN A 45 -5.50 -1.54 11.93
CA ASN A 45 -6.81 -1.04 11.51
C ASN A 45 -7.94 -1.57 12.41
N SER A 46 -7.91 -2.85 12.77
CA SER A 46 -8.93 -3.45 13.64
C SER A 46 -8.92 -2.86 15.06
N ILE A 47 -7.72 -2.63 15.62
CA ILE A 47 -7.54 -1.98 16.93
C ILE A 47 -8.02 -0.53 16.88
N ALA A 48 -7.70 0.21 15.81
CA ALA A 48 -8.18 1.58 15.64
C ALA A 48 -9.72 1.62 15.59
N MET A 49 -10.35 0.74 14.82
CA MET A 49 -11.82 0.68 14.70
C MET A 49 -12.53 0.17 15.96
N ALA A 50 -11.81 -0.54 16.84
CA ALA A 50 -12.36 -0.99 18.12
C ALA A 50 -12.53 0.14 19.15
N HIS A 51 -11.72 1.20 19.06
CA HIS A 51 -11.75 2.34 19.98
C HIS A 51 -12.53 3.54 19.44
N VAL A 52 -13.14 3.42 18.27
CA VAL A 52 -13.84 4.51 17.59
C VAL A 52 -15.35 4.24 17.64
N GLU A 53 -16.10 5.18 18.23
CA GLU A 53 -17.56 5.09 18.31
C GLU A 53 -18.23 5.13 16.94
N ASN A 54 -17.91 6.16 16.14
CA ASN A 54 -18.54 6.41 14.83
C ASN A 54 -17.61 6.04 13.66
N ARG A 55 -17.54 4.74 13.36
CA ARG A 55 -16.61 4.19 12.33
C ARG A 55 -16.70 4.89 10.98
N GLU A 56 -17.91 5.17 10.48
CA GLU A 56 -18.10 5.78 9.16
C GLU A 56 -17.53 7.20 9.03
N LYS A 57 -17.59 7.99 10.11
CA LYS A 57 -17.11 9.38 10.12
C LYS A 57 -15.60 9.47 10.37
N PHE A 58 -15.08 8.60 11.25
CA PHE A 58 -13.68 8.65 11.67
C PHE A 58 -12.75 7.83 10.78
N PHE A 59 -13.26 6.82 10.06
CA PHE A 59 -12.46 6.00 9.15
C PHE A 59 -11.73 6.83 8.08
N PRO A 60 -12.38 7.80 7.38
CA PRO A 60 -11.68 8.66 6.43
C PRO A 60 -10.59 9.50 7.08
N ILE A 61 -10.83 10.02 8.30
CA ILE A 61 -9.87 10.86 9.03
C ILE A 61 -8.61 10.07 9.40
N ILE A 62 -8.78 8.86 9.93
CA ILE A 62 -7.66 7.95 10.24
C ILE A 62 -6.85 7.66 8.99
N ARG A 63 -7.52 7.43 7.86
CA ARG A 63 -6.86 7.14 6.60
C ARG A 63 -6.13 8.35 6.01
N ILE A 64 -6.67 9.56 6.15
CA ILE A 64 -5.97 10.80 5.79
C ILE A 64 -4.64 10.88 6.55
N GLY A 65 -4.64 10.60 7.86
CA GLY A 65 -3.41 10.56 8.66
C GLY A 65 -2.36 9.59 8.09
N GLY A 66 -2.79 8.41 7.63
CA GLY A 66 -1.91 7.45 6.95
C GLY A 66 -1.33 7.98 5.63
N THR A 67 -2.16 8.58 4.78
CA THR A 67 -1.72 9.15 3.50
C THR A 67 -0.78 10.35 3.67
N VAL A 68 -0.99 11.19 4.69
CA VAL A 68 -0.09 12.29 5.04
C VAL A 68 1.26 11.74 5.53
N GLY A 69 1.24 10.68 6.34
CA GLY A 69 2.46 9.97 6.76
C GLY A 69 3.26 9.43 5.58
N TRP A 70 2.58 8.88 4.56
CA TRP A 70 3.22 8.42 3.32
C TRP A 70 3.88 9.57 2.54
N ILE A 71 3.17 10.68 2.33
CA ILE A 71 3.70 11.86 1.63
C ILE A 71 4.93 12.40 2.36
N PHE A 72 4.86 12.48 3.69
CA PHE A 72 5.98 12.94 4.51
C PHE A 72 7.19 12.02 4.35
N ALA A 73 7.00 10.69 4.46
CA ALA A 73 8.07 9.72 4.27
C ALA A 73 8.69 9.78 2.87
N ALA A 74 7.85 9.85 1.82
CA ALA A 74 8.30 9.98 0.44
C ALA A 74 9.11 11.27 0.21
N THR A 75 8.67 12.38 0.80
CA THR A 75 9.37 13.67 0.71
C THR A 75 10.73 13.61 1.40
N VAL A 76 10.80 13.04 2.61
CA VAL A 76 12.06 12.88 3.35
C VAL A 76 13.05 12.02 2.57
N ILE A 77 12.62 10.89 2.02
CA ILE A 77 13.47 10.00 1.21
C ILE A 77 13.97 10.71 -0.06
N SER A 78 13.08 11.45 -0.74
CA SER A 78 13.42 12.19 -1.95
C SER A 78 14.40 13.35 -1.68
N LEU A 79 14.25 14.05 -0.54
CA LEU A 79 15.18 15.11 -0.12
C LEU A 79 16.59 14.58 0.19
N LEU A 80 16.67 13.38 0.76
CA LEU A 80 17.94 12.71 1.05
C LEU A 80 18.63 12.16 -0.22
N LYS A 81 18.00 12.27 -1.40
CA LYS A 81 18.48 11.69 -2.68
C LYS A 81 18.90 10.22 -2.55
N ALA A 82 18.26 9.51 -1.64
CA ALA A 82 18.70 8.20 -1.18
C ALA A 82 17.95 7.06 -1.87
N GLU A 83 17.33 7.35 -3.02
CA GLU A 83 16.47 6.41 -3.77
C GLU A 83 17.28 5.22 -4.34
N THR A 84 18.58 5.41 -4.59
CA THR A 84 19.48 4.37 -5.13
C THR A 84 20.27 3.60 -4.06
N THR A 85 20.09 3.92 -2.78
CA THR A 85 20.93 3.42 -1.68
C THR A 85 20.11 2.57 -0.70
N ALA A 86 20.76 1.78 0.17
CA ALA A 86 20.10 1.00 1.22
C ALA A 86 19.52 1.84 2.38
N THR A 87 19.69 3.16 2.36
CA THR A 87 19.23 4.10 3.39
C THR A 87 17.73 4.07 3.69
N PRO A 88 16.80 3.91 2.71
CA PRO A 88 15.37 3.81 3.03
C PRO A 88 15.05 2.58 3.86
N PHE A 89 15.77 1.47 3.67
CA PHE A 89 15.61 0.28 4.48
C PHE A 89 16.07 0.52 5.93
N ILE A 90 17.23 1.15 6.13
CA ILE A 90 17.71 1.46 7.49
C ILE A 90 16.73 2.37 8.22
N ILE A 91 16.27 3.45 7.57
CA ILE A 91 15.28 4.37 8.14
C ILE A 91 13.98 3.63 8.47
N SER A 92 13.48 2.78 7.57
CA SER A 92 12.29 1.97 7.81
C SER A 92 12.44 1.03 9.00
N GLY A 93 13.60 0.36 9.13
CA GLY A 93 13.91 -0.54 10.24
C GLY A 93 13.91 0.19 11.58
N VAL A 94 14.58 1.34 11.66
CA VAL A 94 14.62 2.18 12.87
C VAL A 94 13.22 2.68 13.24
N VAL A 95 12.48 3.21 12.28
CA VAL A 95 11.11 3.71 12.50
C VAL A 95 10.18 2.59 12.96
N SER A 96 10.32 1.37 12.44
CA SER A 96 9.53 0.21 12.87
C SER A 96 9.79 -0.16 14.33
N ILE A 97 11.05 -0.17 14.77
CA ILE A 97 11.42 -0.45 16.16
C ILE A 97 10.86 0.64 17.09
N VAL A 98 11.06 1.91 16.73
CA VAL A 98 10.55 3.06 17.50
C VAL A 98 9.03 2.99 17.61
N SER A 99 8.34 2.71 16.51
CA SER A 99 6.87 2.56 16.51
C SER A 99 6.42 1.40 17.40
N GLY A 100 7.13 0.28 17.39
CA GLY A 100 6.86 -0.85 18.28
C GLY A 100 6.99 -0.50 19.77
N ILE A 101 8.01 0.28 20.13
CA ILE A 101 8.22 0.77 21.50
C ILE A 101 7.12 1.77 21.89
N ILE A 102 6.79 2.72 21.01
CA ILE A 102 5.69 3.68 21.20
C ILE A 102 4.37 2.93 21.45
N PHE A 103 4.04 1.95 20.62
CA PHE A 103 2.83 1.13 20.80
C PHE A 103 2.85 0.31 22.08
N PHE A 104 4.00 -0.06 22.61
CA PHE A 104 4.07 -0.76 23.90
C PHE A 104 3.69 0.16 25.07
N PHE A 105 4.07 1.44 25.03
CA PHE A 105 3.80 2.37 26.13
C PHE A 105 2.44 3.08 26.03
N ILE A 106 1.98 3.40 24.81
CA ILE A 106 0.81 4.26 24.62
C ILE A 106 -0.50 3.48 24.54
N LEU A 107 -0.46 2.19 24.15
CA LEU A 107 -1.69 1.46 23.90
C LEU A 107 -2.33 0.99 25.22
N PRO A 108 -3.52 1.51 25.61
CA PRO A 108 -4.24 0.99 26.76
C PRO A 108 -4.67 -0.45 26.49
N TYR A 109 -4.85 -1.24 27.56
CA TYR A 109 -5.17 -2.66 27.50
C TYR A 109 -6.39 -2.91 26.61
N THR A 110 -6.15 -3.26 25.34
CA THR A 110 -7.20 -3.60 24.39
C THR A 110 -7.45 -5.09 24.50
N PRO A 111 -8.56 -5.54 25.12
CA PRO A 111 -8.83 -6.96 25.20
C PRO A 111 -8.98 -7.53 23.77
N PRO A 112 -8.29 -8.64 23.45
CA PRO A 112 -8.47 -9.28 22.16
C PRO A 112 -9.92 -9.75 22.02
N ALA A 113 -10.56 -9.45 20.89
CA ALA A 113 -11.96 -9.81 20.62
C ALA A 113 -12.26 -11.31 20.75
N ALA A 114 -11.22 -12.16 20.75
CA ALA A 114 -11.26 -13.61 20.83
C ALA A 114 -10.92 -14.18 22.22
N LYS A 115 -11.15 -13.43 23.31
CA LYS A 115 -10.77 -13.89 24.67
C LYS A 115 -11.48 -15.18 25.13
N ASN A 116 -12.57 -15.59 24.48
CA ASN A 116 -13.41 -16.74 24.84
C ASN A 116 -13.68 -17.75 23.69
N SER A 117 -13.01 -17.67 22.54
CA SER A 117 -13.19 -18.66 21.47
C SER A 117 -12.14 -19.76 21.56
N THR A 118 -12.60 -21.02 21.61
CA THR A 118 -11.73 -22.19 21.53
C THR A 118 -10.92 -22.15 20.22
N PHE A 119 -9.63 -22.47 20.29
CA PHE A 119 -8.73 -22.46 19.13
C PHE A 119 -9.17 -23.55 18.15
N ASN A 120 -10.02 -23.19 17.19
CA ASN A 120 -10.56 -24.13 16.21
C ASN A 120 -9.78 -24.00 14.90
N TRP A 121 -9.18 -25.09 14.45
CA TRP A 121 -8.44 -25.12 13.17
C TRP A 121 -9.32 -24.71 11.98
N ARG A 122 -10.65 -24.84 12.08
CA ARG A 122 -11.61 -24.35 11.07
C ARG A 122 -11.66 -22.81 10.97
N ASP A 123 -11.42 -22.10 12.06
CA ASP A 123 -11.40 -20.63 12.08
C ASP A 123 -10.10 -20.09 11.48
N VAL A 124 -8.99 -20.82 11.68
CA VAL A 124 -7.67 -20.49 11.09
C VAL A 124 -7.67 -20.69 9.57
N VAL A 125 -8.35 -21.74 9.09
CA VAL A 125 -8.51 -21.99 7.64
C VAL A 125 -9.55 -21.02 7.02
N GLY A 126 -10.33 -20.31 7.84
CA GLY A 126 -11.28 -19.30 7.35
C GLY A 126 -12.47 -19.90 6.61
N VAL A 127 -12.83 -21.16 6.90
CA VAL A 127 -13.94 -21.86 6.22
C VAL A 127 -15.26 -21.11 6.40
N ASP A 128 -15.45 -20.44 7.54
CA ASP A 128 -16.63 -19.61 7.79
C ASP A 128 -16.60 -18.26 7.04
N SER A 129 -15.42 -17.74 6.68
CA SER A 129 -15.29 -16.61 5.75
C SER A 129 -15.68 -16.99 4.33
N PHE A 130 -15.45 -18.24 3.91
CA PHE A 130 -15.96 -18.76 2.63
C PHE A 130 -17.49 -18.93 2.63
N LYS A 131 -18.11 -19.22 3.77
CA LYS A 131 -19.57 -19.17 3.90
C LYS A 131 -20.09 -17.74 3.82
N ALA A 132 -19.39 -16.77 4.42
CA ALA A 132 -19.70 -15.34 4.29
C ALA A 132 -19.61 -14.84 2.83
N LEU A 133 -18.66 -15.37 2.05
CA LEU A 133 -18.57 -15.15 0.59
C LEU A 133 -19.78 -15.71 -0.17
N ASN A 134 -20.45 -16.73 0.37
CA ASN A 134 -21.57 -17.41 -0.25
C ASN A 134 -22.95 -16.95 0.28
N VAL A 135 -22.99 -15.98 1.19
CA VAL A 135 -24.26 -15.36 1.60
C VAL A 135 -24.86 -14.66 0.38
N GLU A 136 -25.99 -15.17 -0.09
CA GLU A 136 -26.75 -14.69 -1.24
C GLU A 136 -27.38 -13.32 -0.93
N GLY A 137 -26.56 -12.27 -1.06
CA GLY A 137 -26.96 -10.88 -0.85
C GLY A 137 -26.29 -9.96 -1.86
N SER A 138 -26.81 -9.99 -3.10
CA SER A 138 -26.57 -9.07 -4.24
C SER A 138 -25.44 -8.03 -4.08
N GLY A 139 -24.20 -8.43 -4.41
CA GLY A 139 -23.10 -7.49 -4.68
C GLY A 139 -21.77 -7.80 -3.97
N PHE A 140 -21.75 -8.58 -2.90
CA PHE A 140 -20.52 -8.82 -2.13
C PHE A 140 -19.45 -9.59 -2.93
N LYS A 141 -19.85 -10.61 -3.70
CA LYS A 141 -18.94 -11.33 -4.61
C LYS A 141 -18.34 -10.41 -5.67
N VAL A 142 -19.18 -9.59 -6.30
CA VAL A 142 -18.74 -8.60 -7.30
C VAL A 142 -17.77 -7.60 -6.69
N PHE A 143 -18.06 -7.11 -5.48
CA PHE A 143 -17.18 -6.20 -4.75
C PHE A 143 -15.81 -6.83 -4.48
N ILE A 144 -15.76 -8.06 -3.96
CA ILE A 144 -14.48 -8.74 -3.68
C ILE A 144 -13.69 -9.00 -4.95
N THR A 145 -14.33 -9.51 -6.01
CA THR A 145 -13.66 -9.73 -7.30
C THR A 145 -13.12 -8.41 -7.85
N THR A 146 -13.88 -7.33 -7.76
CA THR A 146 -13.42 -6.02 -8.25
C THR A 146 -12.28 -5.46 -7.40
N CYS A 147 -12.34 -5.60 -6.07
CA CYS A 147 -11.24 -5.22 -5.18
C CYS A 147 -9.96 -6.00 -5.48
N PHE A 148 -10.06 -7.30 -5.77
CA PHE A 148 -8.92 -8.12 -6.17
C PHE A 148 -8.24 -7.55 -7.42
N PHE A 149 -9.00 -7.31 -8.50
CA PHE A 149 -8.46 -6.70 -9.72
C PHE A 149 -7.92 -5.28 -9.50
N ALA A 150 -8.61 -4.46 -8.70
CA ALA A 150 -8.17 -3.10 -8.37
C ALA A 150 -6.83 -3.10 -7.62
N THR A 151 -6.62 -4.02 -6.66
CA THR A 151 -5.35 -4.14 -5.94
C THR A 151 -4.21 -4.66 -6.81
N MET A 152 -4.50 -5.60 -7.72
CA MET A 152 -3.53 -6.07 -8.71
C MET A 152 -3.05 -4.91 -9.59
N LEU A 153 -3.98 -4.10 -10.07
CA LEU A 153 -3.68 -2.95 -10.92
C LEU A 153 -2.91 -1.85 -10.19
N SER A 154 -3.29 -1.56 -8.93
CA SER A 154 -2.55 -0.63 -8.08
C SER A 154 -1.09 -1.06 -7.88
N THR A 155 -0.86 -2.37 -7.68
CA THR A 155 0.50 -2.91 -7.51
C THR A 155 1.33 -2.70 -8.78
N LEU A 156 0.74 -2.88 -9.96
CA LEU A 156 1.44 -2.62 -11.24
C LEU A 156 1.81 -1.14 -11.35
N TYR A 157 0.88 -0.23 -11.03
CA TYR A 157 1.15 1.20 -11.05
C TYR A 157 2.33 1.57 -10.14
N ASP A 158 2.34 1.10 -8.89
CA ASP A 158 3.40 1.42 -7.92
C ASP A 158 4.79 0.89 -8.33
N GLN A 159 4.87 -0.20 -9.09
CA GLN A 159 6.12 -0.76 -9.59
C GLN A 159 6.63 -0.05 -10.85
N TYR A 160 5.74 0.32 -11.78
CA TYR A 160 6.14 0.88 -13.08
C TYR A 160 6.17 2.40 -13.13
N ALA A 161 5.38 3.10 -12.29
CA ALA A 161 5.36 4.56 -12.27
C ALA A 161 6.76 5.17 -11.97
N PRO A 162 7.55 4.66 -11.01
CA PRO A 162 8.91 5.16 -10.80
C PRO A 162 9.81 4.99 -12.03
N LEU A 163 9.79 3.82 -12.68
CA LEU A 163 10.57 3.58 -13.90
C LEU A 163 10.17 4.54 -15.03
N TYR A 164 8.86 4.78 -15.20
CA TYR A 164 8.36 5.66 -16.24
C TYR A 164 8.85 7.10 -16.05
N PHE A 165 8.74 7.65 -14.84
CA PHE A 165 9.20 9.01 -14.55
C PHE A 165 10.73 9.14 -14.63
N HIS A 166 11.48 8.12 -14.21
CA HIS A 166 12.94 8.11 -14.37
C HIS A 166 13.35 8.16 -15.85
N SER A 167 12.71 7.36 -16.71
CA SER A 167 12.94 7.39 -18.16
C SER A 167 12.50 8.70 -18.83
N ALA A 168 11.62 9.46 -18.19
CA ALA A 168 11.15 10.75 -18.67
C ALA A 168 12.09 11.92 -18.34
N GLY A 169 13.21 11.66 -17.63
CA GLY A 169 14.16 12.69 -17.19
C GLY A 169 13.73 13.42 -15.91
N LEU A 170 12.74 12.88 -15.18
CA LEU A 170 12.31 13.44 -13.90
C LEU A 170 13.08 12.76 -12.76
N GLU A 171 14.15 13.40 -12.28
CA GLU A 171 15.03 12.85 -11.22
C GLU A 171 14.34 12.72 -9.84
N ARG A 172 13.16 13.34 -9.64
CA ARG A 172 12.44 13.36 -8.34
C ARG A 172 11.16 12.52 -8.39
N THR A 173 11.31 11.25 -8.70
CA THR A 173 10.24 10.27 -8.90
C THR A 173 9.21 10.21 -7.77
N ALA A 174 9.67 10.11 -6.52
CA ALA A 174 8.79 10.01 -5.36
C ALA A 174 7.93 11.27 -5.14
N ALA A 175 8.46 12.45 -5.49
CA ALA A 175 7.73 13.72 -5.36
C ALA A 175 6.56 13.81 -6.36
N TYR A 176 6.75 13.35 -7.60
CA TYR A 176 5.68 13.32 -8.60
C TYR A 176 4.58 12.34 -8.24
N MET A 177 4.92 11.16 -7.69
CA MET A 177 3.91 10.22 -7.20
C MET A 177 3.12 10.77 -6.00
N SER A 178 3.75 11.62 -5.18
CA SER A 178 3.09 12.27 -4.05
C SER A 178 1.97 13.24 -4.47
N ILE A 179 1.98 13.76 -5.71
CA ILE A 179 0.88 14.58 -6.25
C ILE A 179 -0.41 13.75 -6.31
N GLY A 180 -0.32 12.49 -6.74
CA GLY A 180 -1.44 11.55 -6.72
C GLY A 180 -1.97 11.33 -5.31
N GLN A 181 -1.06 11.18 -4.34
CA GLN A 181 -1.42 11.02 -2.93
C GLN A 181 -2.13 12.26 -2.34
N ILE A 182 -1.71 13.47 -2.73
CA ILE A 182 -2.37 14.72 -2.32
C ILE A 182 -3.81 14.77 -2.88
N SER A 183 -4.01 14.31 -4.12
CA SER A 183 -5.36 14.23 -4.69
C SER A 183 -6.25 13.19 -3.97
N GLU A 184 -5.68 12.06 -3.52
CA GLU A 184 -6.40 11.08 -2.70
C GLU A 184 -6.83 11.70 -1.36
N VAL A 185 -5.92 12.40 -0.67
CA VAL A 185 -6.21 13.08 0.61
C VAL A 185 -7.38 14.05 0.45
N LEU A 186 -7.39 14.84 -0.62
CA LEU A 186 -8.46 15.80 -0.91
C LEU A 186 -9.80 15.07 -1.10
N VAL A 187 -9.82 14.02 -1.91
CA VAL A 187 -11.04 13.22 -2.13
C VAL A 187 -11.52 12.59 -0.82
N MET A 188 -10.62 12.04 0.00
CA MET A 188 -10.97 11.45 1.29
C MET A 188 -11.54 12.47 2.27
N ALA A 189 -11.03 13.71 2.27
CA ALA A 189 -11.57 14.80 3.07
C ALA A 189 -12.98 15.22 2.60
N LEU A 190 -13.28 15.05 1.31
CA LEU A 190 -14.62 15.30 0.74
C LEU A 190 -15.61 14.16 0.98
N ILE A 191 -15.17 12.91 1.22
CA ILE A 191 -16.05 11.76 1.49
C ILE A 191 -17.11 12.06 2.57
N PRO A 192 -16.80 12.57 3.78
CA PRO A 192 -17.83 12.83 4.78
C PRO A 192 -18.90 13.84 4.32
N LEU A 193 -18.55 14.79 3.44
CA LEU A 193 -19.50 15.72 2.84
C LEU A 193 -20.34 15.05 1.73
N LEU A 194 -19.71 14.21 0.92
CA LEU A 194 -20.39 13.48 -0.14
C LEU A 194 -21.36 12.43 0.42
N CYS A 195 -21.06 11.81 1.55
CA CYS A 195 -21.96 10.88 2.24
C CYS A 195 -23.26 11.53 2.74
N LEU A 196 -23.29 12.87 2.90
CA LEU A 196 -24.54 13.58 3.23
C LEU A 196 -25.49 13.66 2.02
N ARG A 197 -24.99 13.50 0.79
CA ARG A 197 -25.76 13.68 -0.45
C ARG A 197 -25.88 12.42 -1.30
N PHE A 198 -24.94 11.49 -1.18
CA PHE A 198 -24.85 10.29 -2.02
C PHE A 198 -24.84 9.01 -1.18
N ASN A 199 -25.42 7.95 -1.74
CA ASN A 199 -25.37 6.62 -1.15
C ASN A 199 -23.96 6.02 -1.27
N LEU A 200 -23.55 5.26 -0.26
CA LEU A 200 -22.22 4.61 -0.23
C LEU A 200 -21.96 3.73 -1.46
N LYS A 201 -23.00 3.03 -1.96
CA LYS A 201 -22.91 2.21 -3.18
C LYS A 201 -22.48 3.02 -4.40
N THR A 202 -23.05 4.22 -4.56
CA THR A 202 -22.73 5.13 -5.67
C THR A 202 -21.29 5.63 -5.59
N LEU A 203 -20.82 5.97 -4.38
CA LEU A 203 -19.44 6.39 -4.15
C LEU A 203 -18.43 5.30 -4.50
N MET A 204 -18.71 4.05 -4.12
CA MET A 204 -17.84 2.93 -4.47
C MET A 204 -17.80 2.66 -5.98
N THR A 205 -18.93 2.76 -6.68
CA THR A 205 -18.94 2.60 -8.15
C THR A 205 -18.12 3.67 -8.85
N PHE A 206 -18.17 4.94 -8.39
CA PHE A 206 -17.34 6.00 -8.97
C PHE A 206 -15.84 5.76 -8.73
N GLY A 207 -15.45 5.29 -7.54
CA GLY A 207 -14.05 4.93 -7.27
C GLY A 207 -13.53 3.81 -8.18
N LEU A 208 -14.34 2.77 -8.38
CA LEU A 208 -14.04 1.66 -9.27
C LEU A 208 -13.99 2.07 -10.75
N LEU A 209 -14.84 3.01 -11.17
CA LEU A 209 -14.78 3.55 -12.53
C LEU A 209 -13.52 4.39 -12.74
N SER A 210 -13.18 5.22 -11.75
CA SER A 210 -12.01 6.10 -11.77
C SER A 210 -10.71 5.30 -11.95
N ILE A 211 -10.54 4.20 -11.20
CA ILE A 211 -9.33 3.38 -11.32
C ILE A 211 -9.19 2.73 -12.71
N VAL A 212 -10.30 2.34 -13.35
CA VAL A 212 -10.28 1.79 -14.71
C VAL A 212 -9.88 2.85 -15.72
N ILE A 213 -10.42 4.06 -15.61
CA ILE A 213 -10.12 5.17 -16.52
C ILE A 213 -8.64 5.57 -16.40
N CYS A 214 -8.15 5.84 -15.18
CA CYS A 214 -6.76 6.26 -14.95
C CYS A 214 -5.74 5.23 -15.48
N ASN A 215 -5.98 3.95 -15.22
CA ASN A 215 -5.06 2.90 -15.68
C ASN A 215 -5.17 2.63 -17.19
N GLY A 216 -6.36 2.80 -17.78
CA GLY A 216 -6.53 2.75 -19.23
C GLY A 216 -5.71 3.83 -19.93
N GLU A 217 -5.72 5.06 -19.41
CA GLU A 217 -4.88 6.15 -19.93
C GLU A 217 -3.38 5.90 -19.70
N PHE A 218 -3.00 5.41 -18.53
CA PHE A 218 -1.61 5.08 -18.22
C PHE A 218 -1.04 4.01 -19.17
N SER A 219 -1.79 2.94 -19.40
CA SER A 219 -1.41 1.88 -20.34
C SER A 219 -1.31 2.40 -21.78
N GLY A 220 -2.27 3.23 -22.22
CA GLY A 220 -2.23 3.84 -23.55
C GLY A 220 -1.04 4.77 -23.77
N ASN A 221 -0.65 5.55 -22.76
CA ASN A 221 0.50 6.46 -22.84
C ASN A 221 1.84 5.71 -22.84
N ILE A 222 1.97 4.63 -22.04
CA ILE A 222 3.15 3.76 -22.10
C ILE A 222 3.28 3.13 -23.48
N PHE A 223 2.20 2.57 -24.02
CA PHE A 223 2.21 1.92 -25.34
C PHE A 223 2.63 2.90 -26.45
N LYS A 224 2.06 4.11 -26.48
CA LYS A 224 2.45 5.15 -27.44
C LYS A 224 3.94 5.49 -27.35
N ARG A 225 4.48 5.59 -26.13
CA ARG A 225 5.88 5.98 -25.91
C ARG A 225 6.86 4.84 -26.25
N SER A 226 6.53 3.60 -25.92
CA SER A 226 7.30 2.43 -26.35
C SER A 226 7.38 2.34 -27.88
N VAL A 227 6.26 2.55 -28.58
CA VAL A 227 6.24 2.57 -30.05
C VAL A 227 7.06 3.74 -30.62
N HIS A 228 7.04 4.91 -29.98
CA HIS A 228 7.83 6.06 -30.41
C HIS A 228 9.34 5.83 -30.21
N GLN A 229 9.72 5.26 -29.06
CA GLN A 229 11.11 4.93 -28.74
C GLN A 229 11.66 3.82 -29.64
N GLU A 230 10.83 2.84 -29.99
CA GLU A 230 11.18 1.77 -30.93
C GLU A 230 11.32 2.29 -32.38
N CYS A 231 10.46 3.24 -32.78
CA CYS A 231 10.61 3.98 -34.05
C CYS A 231 11.89 4.81 -34.10
N ASP A 232 12.25 5.51 -33.01
CA ASP A 232 13.48 6.30 -32.93
C ASP A 232 14.74 5.43 -32.90
N CYS A 233 14.72 4.31 -32.17
CA CYS A 233 15.79 3.32 -32.20
C CYS A 233 15.99 2.74 -33.60
N ARG A 234 14.90 2.38 -34.31
CA ARG A 234 14.99 1.92 -35.70
C ARG A 234 15.53 3.00 -36.64
N ARG A 235 15.12 4.26 -36.48
CA ARG A 235 15.68 5.37 -37.28
C ARG A 235 17.17 5.58 -37.04
N ARG A 236 17.63 5.52 -35.78
CA ARG A 236 19.05 5.62 -35.44
C ARG A 236 19.86 4.44 -35.95
N ALA A 237 19.32 3.22 -35.88
CA ALA A 237 19.96 2.03 -36.45
C ALA A 237 20.09 2.11 -37.98
N PHE A 238 19.09 2.65 -38.68
CA PHE A 238 19.17 2.91 -40.12
C PHE A 238 20.15 4.03 -40.49
N ALA A 239 20.32 5.04 -39.63
CA ALA A 239 21.26 6.14 -39.85
C ALA A 239 22.73 5.75 -39.58
N ALA A 240 22.98 4.76 -38.71
CA ALA A 240 24.32 4.26 -38.39
C ALA A 240 24.82 3.15 -39.34
N GLY A 241 23.97 2.67 -40.25
CA GLY A 241 24.30 1.66 -41.27
C GLY A 241 24.62 2.22 -42.66
N LYS A 242 24.84 3.53 -42.77
CA LYS A 242 25.39 4.22 -43.95
C LYS A 242 26.71 4.87 -43.57
#